data_AF-A0A847W8K1-F1
#
_entry.id   AF-A0A847W8K1-F1
#
_cell.length_a   1.000
_cell.length_b   1.000
_cell.length_c   1.000
_cell.angle_alpha   90.00
_cell.angle_beta   90.00
_cell.angle_gamma   90.00
#
_symmetry.space_group_name_H-M   'P 1'
#
loop_
_entity.id
_entity.type
_entity.pdbx_description
1 polymer ?
#
loop_
_entity_poly.entity_id
_entity_poly.type
_entity_poly.pdbx_seq_one_letter_code
_entity_poly.pdbx_strand_id
1 'polypeptide(L)'
;MHRTELQRATYDQQKRLKEEKQEEIARKKSELERQKTELDAQKSSKDILLQQTKNNEATYQQKLAEALKELSQISSAARTVIRQGSGVQIKQGEVVGTMGNSGFSTGAHLHFGVYRYSADDFSKSSSWSWYYQNTINPLDKLQNKNILWATGCSYDPSGKINSGNGSWSWPMAEIRITQNYGSNTCYNWMYGGKAHPALDIVGIGDI
;
A
#
# COMPACT_ATOMS: atom_id res chain seq x y z
N MET A 1 66.05 4.69 63.57
CA MET A 1 64.97 5.55 63.04
C MET A 1 64.59 5.21 61.60
N HIS A 2 65.54 4.91 60.70
CA HIS A 2 65.29 4.71 59.27
C HIS A 2 64.30 3.59 58.88
N ARG A 3 64.29 2.46 59.61
CA ARG A 3 63.42 1.30 59.31
C ARG A 3 61.93 1.58 59.56
N THR A 4 61.63 2.38 60.58
CA THR A 4 60.26 2.72 61.00
C THR A 4 59.63 3.74 60.05
N GLU A 5 60.43 4.65 59.50
CA GLU A 5 59.99 5.63 58.49
C GLU A 5 59.65 4.96 57.15
N LEU A 6 60.48 3.99 56.71
CA LEU A 6 60.23 3.23 55.48
C LEU A 6 58.91 2.45 55.57
N GLN A 7 58.67 1.81 56.72
CA GLN A 7 57.47 1.00 56.96
C GLN A 7 56.19 1.86 56.99
N ARG A 8 56.28 3.08 57.54
CA ARG A 8 55.19 4.07 57.49
C ARG A 8 54.92 4.55 56.06
N ALA A 9 55.98 4.86 55.30
CA ALA A 9 55.84 5.29 53.90
C ALA A 9 55.20 4.19 53.02
N THR A 10 55.57 2.92 53.22
CA THR A 10 54.94 1.80 52.51
C THR A 10 53.46 1.63 52.87
N TYR A 11 53.11 1.76 54.16
CA TYR A 11 51.73 1.68 54.62
C TYR A 11 50.88 2.83 54.05
N ASP A 12 51.40 4.05 54.04
CA ASP A 12 50.72 5.22 53.46
C ASP A 12 50.52 5.06 51.95
N GLN A 13 51.49 4.48 51.24
CA GLN A 13 51.35 4.16 49.81
C GLN A 13 50.28 3.09 49.55
N GLN A 14 50.26 2.02 50.34
CA GLN A 14 49.24 0.97 50.23
C GLN A 14 47.83 1.50 50.54
N LYS A 15 47.70 2.41 51.50
CA LYS A 15 46.43 3.05 51.84
C LYS A 15 45.92 3.90 50.67
N ARG A 16 46.77 4.76 50.08
CA ARG A 16 46.40 5.56 48.90
C ARG A 16 45.99 4.67 47.72
N LEU A 17 46.75 3.62 47.44
CA LEU A 17 46.46 2.70 46.35
C LEU A 17 45.10 1.99 46.56
N LYS A 18 44.77 1.64 47.81
CA LYS A 18 43.47 1.06 48.16
C LYS A 18 42.33 2.05 47.95
N GLU A 19 42.50 3.30 48.38
CA GLU A 19 41.50 4.37 48.21
C GLU A 19 41.27 4.67 46.72
N GLU A 20 42.34 4.81 45.93
CA GLU A 20 42.27 4.97 44.46
C GLU A 20 41.55 3.79 43.79
N LYS A 21 41.84 2.56 44.18
CA LYS A 21 41.17 1.37 43.64
C LYS A 21 39.71 1.28 44.06
N GLN A 22 39.35 1.73 45.26
CA GLN A 22 37.96 1.80 45.70
C GLN A 22 37.17 2.85 44.91
N GLU A 23 37.77 4.00 44.62
CA GLU A 23 37.16 4.99 43.73
C GLU A 23 37.03 4.46 42.30
N GLU A 24 38.04 3.78 41.76
CA GLU A 24 38.00 3.17 40.43
C GLU A 24 36.87 2.13 40.33
N ILE A 25 36.71 1.29 41.36
CA ILE A 25 35.61 0.32 41.44
C ILE A 25 34.25 1.02 41.49
N ALA A 26 34.11 2.08 42.28
CA ALA A 26 32.86 2.84 42.36
C ALA A 26 32.49 3.46 41.01
N ARG A 27 33.46 4.07 40.31
CA ARG A 27 33.27 4.63 38.96
C ARG A 27 32.89 3.55 37.95
N LYS A 28 33.60 2.42 37.94
CA LYS A 28 33.31 1.28 37.03
C LYS A 28 31.93 0.68 37.29
N LYS A 29 31.48 0.61 38.56
CA LYS A 29 30.12 0.17 38.89
C LYS A 29 29.07 1.14 38.38
N SER A 30 29.27 2.45 38.57
CA SER A 30 28.36 3.47 38.06
C SER A 30 28.27 3.46 36.53
N GLU A 31 29.40 3.27 35.85
CA GLU A 31 29.46 3.15 34.40
C GLU A 31 28.72 1.89 33.91
N LEU A 32 28.93 0.75 34.58
CA LEU A 32 28.25 -0.51 34.25
C LEU A 32 26.73 -0.39 34.37
N GLU A 33 26.21 0.24 35.42
CA GLU A 33 24.76 0.44 35.58
C GLU A 33 24.18 1.37 34.52
N ARG A 34 24.94 2.40 34.10
CA ARG A 34 24.55 3.26 32.98
C ARG A 34 24.46 2.47 31.67
N GLN A 35 25.49 1.67 31.38
CA GLN A 35 25.55 0.85 30.17
C GLN A 35 24.43 -0.21 30.13
N LYS A 36 24.06 -0.80 31.27
CA LYS A 36 22.89 -1.70 31.35
C LYS A 36 21.59 -0.99 31.01
N THR A 37 21.37 0.19 31.60
CA THR A 37 20.16 0.99 31.36
C THR A 37 20.04 1.39 29.88
N GLU A 38 21.15 1.79 29.26
CA GLU A 38 21.18 2.15 27.85
C GLU A 38 20.94 0.95 26.94
N LEU A 39 21.53 -0.21 27.26
CA LEU A 39 21.30 -1.44 26.52
C LEU A 39 19.84 -1.88 26.56
N ASP A 40 19.17 -1.75 27.71
CA ASP A 40 17.77 -2.12 27.86
C ASP A 40 16.83 -1.14 27.11
N ALA A 41 17.17 0.15 27.08
CA ALA A 41 16.47 1.14 26.26
C ALA A 41 16.63 0.83 24.75
N GLN A 42 17.84 0.45 24.31
CA GLN A 42 18.11 0.06 22.92
C GLN A 42 17.35 -1.21 22.52
N LYS A 43 17.28 -2.23 23.39
CA LYS A 43 16.47 -3.44 23.16
C LYS A 43 14.99 -3.11 23.02
N SER A 44 14.45 -2.30 23.93
CA SER A 44 13.03 -1.88 23.87
C SER A 44 12.72 -1.11 22.59
N SER A 45 13.60 -0.19 22.19
CA SER A 45 13.47 0.58 20.94
C SER A 45 13.53 -0.32 19.70
N LYS A 46 14.43 -1.31 19.71
CA LYS A 46 14.54 -2.31 18.65
C LYS A 46 13.27 -3.17 18.56
N ASP A 47 12.70 -3.59 19.68
CA ASP A 47 11.50 -4.42 19.72
C ASP A 47 10.28 -3.66 19.19
N ILE A 48 10.13 -2.38 19.54
CA ILE A 48 9.09 -1.48 19.00
C ILE A 48 9.26 -1.35 17.48
N LEU A 49 10.48 -1.07 17.00
CA LEU A 49 10.76 -0.96 15.58
C LEU A 49 10.48 -2.28 14.84
N LEU A 50 10.82 -3.42 15.45
CA LEU A 50 10.56 -4.74 14.89
C LEU A 50 9.05 -5.05 14.80
N GLN A 51 8.26 -4.64 15.79
CA GLN A 51 6.80 -4.81 15.74
C GLN A 51 6.15 -3.91 14.70
N GLN A 52 6.56 -2.64 14.63
CA GLN A 52 6.07 -1.69 13.63
C GLN A 52 6.40 -2.17 12.21
N THR A 53 7.63 -2.65 11.98
CA THR A 53 8.05 -3.17 10.67
C THR A 53 7.35 -4.47 10.29
N LYS A 54 7.17 -5.42 11.21
CA LYS A 54 6.44 -6.68 10.94
C LYS A 54 4.97 -6.43 10.56
N ASN A 55 4.28 -5.51 11.23
CA ASN A 55 2.89 -5.19 10.91
C ASN A 55 2.76 -4.52 9.54
N ASN A 56 3.73 -3.66 9.18
CA ASN A 56 3.78 -3.02 7.88
C ASN A 56 4.11 -4.00 6.76
N GLU A 57 5.03 -4.94 7.00
CA GLU A 57 5.39 -5.99 6.02
C GLU A 57 4.22 -6.94 5.78
N ALA A 58 3.53 -7.41 6.83
CA ALA A 58 2.36 -8.26 6.66
C ALA A 58 1.24 -7.57 5.85
N THR A 59 0.99 -6.30 6.15
CA THR A 59 0.01 -5.47 5.42
C THR A 59 0.44 -5.26 3.96
N TYR A 60 1.73 -4.99 3.73
CA TYR A 60 2.28 -4.81 2.39
C TYR A 60 2.20 -6.11 1.58
N GLN A 61 2.60 -7.24 2.15
CA GLN A 61 2.53 -8.55 1.51
C GLN A 61 1.08 -8.95 1.19
N GLN A 62 0.13 -8.64 2.08
CA GLN A 62 -1.29 -8.85 1.81
C GLN A 62 -1.76 -8.02 0.60
N LYS A 63 -1.48 -6.70 0.59
CA LYS A 63 -1.85 -5.82 -0.53
C LYS A 63 -1.19 -6.23 -1.84
N LEU A 64 0.06 -6.66 -1.79
CA LEU A 64 0.79 -7.18 -2.95
C LEU A 64 0.14 -8.47 -3.48
N ALA A 65 -0.23 -9.40 -2.59
CA ALA A 65 -0.91 -10.64 -2.97
C ALA A 65 -2.29 -10.38 -3.60
N GLU A 66 -3.04 -9.41 -3.06
CA GLU A 66 -4.34 -8.98 -3.61
C GLU A 66 -4.16 -8.37 -5.02
N ALA A 67 -3.21 -7.45 -5.19
CA ALA A 67 -2.91 -6.84 -6.49
C ALA A 67 -2.44 -7.87 -7.54
N LEU A 68 -1.65 -8.86 -7.13
CA LEU A 68 -1.20 -9.96 -8.00
C LEU A 68 -2.36 -10.89 -8.39
N LYS A 69 -3.31 -11.13 -7.47
CA LYS A 69 -4.51 -11.94 -7.75
C LYS A 69 -5.41 -11.26 -8.77
N GLU A 70 -5.66 -9.96 -8.60
CA GLU A 70 -6.45 -9.16 -9.54
C GLU A 70 -5.79 -9.13 -10.93
N LEU A 71 -4.46 -8.91 -10.98
CA LEU A 71 -3.69 -8.98 -12.22
C LEU A 71 -3.79 -10.37 -12.88
N SER A 72 -3.74 -11.45 -12.11
CA SER A 72 -3.89 -12.80 -12.64
C SER A 72 -5.26 -13.01 -13.26
N GLN A 73 -6.33 -12.52 -12.65
CA GLN A 73 -7.69 -12.62 -13.18
C GLN A 73 -7.83 -11.83 -14.49
N ILE A 74 -7.33 -10.59 -14.54
CA ILE A 74 -7.32 -9.75 -15.74
C ILE A 74 -6.47 -10.39 -16.84
N SER A 75 -5.26 -10.85 -16.51
CA SER A 75 -4.35 -11.53 -17.45
C SER A 75 -4.93 -12.84 -17.96
N SER A 76 -5.65 -13.59 -17.13
CA SER A 76 -6.33 -14.82 -17.55
C SER A 76 -7.49 -14.51 -18.50
N ALA A 77 -8.32 -13.50 -18.18
CA ALA A 77 -9.38 -13.04 -19.07
C ALA A 77 -8.82 -12.56 -20.42
N ALA A 78 -7.76 -11.76 -20.41
CA ALA A 78 -7.05 -11.33 -21.61
C ALA A 78 -6.48 -12.51 -22.41
N ARG A 79 -5.84 -13.48 -21.74
CA ARG A 79 -5.32 -14.70 -22.39
C ARG A 79 -6.42 -15.58 -22.99
N THR A 80 -7.59 -15.67 -22.37
CA THR A 80 -8.75 -16.36 -22.96
C THR A 80 -9.21 -15.67 -24.24
N VAL A 81 -9.25 -14.34 -24.26
CA VAL A 81 -9.59 -13.57 -25.47
C VAL A 81 -8.51 -13.72 -26.58
N ILE A 82 -7.24 -13.88 -26.21
CA ILE A 82 -6.10 -13.82 -27.15
C ILE A 82 -5.64 -15.20 -27.66
N ARG A 83 -5.61 -16.25 -26.82
CA ARG A 83 -5.08 -17.58 -27.23
C ARG A 83 -5.97 -18.37 -28.17
N GLN A 84 -7.26 -18.03 -28.30
CA GLN A 84 -8.15 -18.72 -29.25
C GLN A 84 -8.47 -17.91 -30.51
N GLY A 85 -7.93 -16.70 -30.67
CA GLY A 85 -8.22 -15.85 -31.84
C GLY A 85 -9.71 -15.48 -32.00
N SER A 86 -10.53 -15.83 -31.01
CA SER A 86 -11.97 -15.67 -31.02
C SER A 86 -12.33 -15.11 -29.65
N GLY A 87 -12.32 -13.78 -29.52
CA GLY A 87 -13.03 -13.15 -28.41
C GLY A 87 -14.45 -13.72 -28.38
N VAL A 88 -14.97 -14.02 -27.19
CA VAL A 88 -16.36 -14.46 -27.08
C VAL A 88 -17.23 -13.31 -27.59
N GLN A 89 -17.92 -13.52 -28.71
CA GLN A 89 -18.89 -12.57 -29.20
C GLN A 89 -20.06 -12.58 -28.21
N ILE A 90 -20.13 -11.53 -27.41
CA ILE A 90 -21.27 -11.27 -26.52
C ILE A 90 -22.23 -10.34 -27.23
N LYS A 91 -23.53 -10.53 -27.00
CA LYS A 91 -24.53 -9.56 -27.46
C LYS A 91 -24.67 -8.43 -26.46
N GLN A 92 -25.04 -7.24 -26.92
CA GLN A 92 -25.43 -6.17 -26.00
C GLN A 92 -26.55 -6.65 -25.09
N GLY A 93 -26.38 -6.45 -23.77
CA GLY A 93 -27.32 -6.89 -22.74
C GLY A 93 -27.06 -8.30 -22.21
N GLU A 94 -26.11 -9.04 -22.78
CA GLU A 94 -25.68 -10.33 -22.23
C GLU A 94 -24.92 -10.13 -20.92
N VAL A 95 -25.28 -10.89 -19.89
CA VAL A 95 -24.63 -10.82 -18.58
C VAL A 95 -23.29 -11.55 -18.67
N VAL A 96 -22.20 -10.81 -18.49
CA VAL A 96 -20.82 -11.33 -18.54
C VAL A 96 -20.20 -11.55 -17.16
N GLY A 97 -20.93 -11.24 -16.09
CA GLY A 97 -20.50 -11.43 -14.71
C GLY A 97 -21.48 -10.85 -13.70
N THR A 98 -21.26 -11.20 -12.43
CA THR A 98 -21.97 -10.64 -11.28
C THR A 98 -21.02 -9.77 -10.46
N MET A 99 -21.50 -8.60 -10.02
CA MET A 99 -20.74 -7.73 -9.12
C MET A 99 -20.50 -8.42 -7.78
N GLY A 100 -19.30 -8.26 -7.24
CA GLY A 100 -18.90 -8.83 -5.95
C GLY A 100 -17.84 -7.97 -5.28
N ASN A 101 -17.30 -8.44 -4.16
CA ASN A 101 -16.21 -7.77 -3.46
C ASN A 101 -14.91 -8.57 -3.64
N SER A 102 -13.97 -8.06 -4.43
CA SER A 102 -12.67 -8.69 -4.67
C SER A 102 -11.56 -7.64 -4.79
N GLY A 103 -10.36 -7.97 -4.33
CA GLY A 103 -9.20 -7.06 -4.35
C GLY A 103 -9.22 -6.06 -3.19
N PHE A 104 -8.50 -4.94 -3.35
CA PHE A 104 -8.44 -3.86 -2.36
C PHE A 104 -9.71 -3.00 -2.47
N SER A 105 -10.79 -3.47 -1.85
CA SER A 105 -12.12 -2.90 -2.00
C SER A 105 -12.86 -2.87 -0.66
N THR A 106 -13.53 -1.75 -0.38
CA THR A 106 -14.31 -1.54 0.85
C THR A 106 -15.76 -1.99 0.74
N GLY A 107 -16.22 -2.42 -0.44
CA GLY A 107 -17.59 -2.87 -0.71
C GLY A 107 -17.76 -3.43 -2.12
N ALA A 108 -18.85 -4.14 -2.38
CA ALA A 108 -19.09 -4.72 -3.71
C ALA A 108 -19.26 -3.62 -4.76
N HIS A 109 -18.41 -3.61 -5.78
CA HIS A 109 -18.48 -2.65 -6.87
C HIS A 109 -17.90 -3.24 -8.17
N LEU A 110 -18.26 -2.64 -9.31
CA LEU A 110 -17.66 -2.89 -10.60
C LEU A 110 -16.52 -1.89 -10.84
N HIS A 111 -15.29 -2.40 -10.96
CA HIS A 111 -14.13 -1.64 -11.41
C HIS A 111 -14.02 -1.68 -12.94
N PHE A 112 -14.47 -0.62 -13.61
CA PHE A 112 -14.56 -0.58 -15.08
C PHE A 112 -13.43 0.24 -15.70
N GLY A 113 -12.38 -0.44 -16.17
CA GLY A 113 -11.24 0.17 -16.87
C GLY A 113 -11.30 -0.02 -18.39
N VAL A 114 -10.79 0.96 -19.14
CA VAL A 114 -10.62 0.87 -20.59
C VAL A 114 -9.15 1.02 -20.91
N TYR A 115 -8.60 0.11 -21.72
CA TYR A 115 -7.16 0.07 -22.01
C TYR A 115 -6.92 0.04 -23.52
N ARG A 116 -5.90 0.76 -23.97
CA ARG A 116 -5.33 0.57 -25.31
C ARG A 116 -4.59 -0.75 -25.30
N TYR A 117 -4.95 -1.66 -26.20
CA TYR A 117 -4.35 -2.98 -26.26
C TYR A 117 -3.70 -3.22 -27.62
N SER A 118 -2.47 -3.75 -27.62
CA SER A 118 -1.88 -4.42 -28.77
C SER A 118 -1.36 -5.80 -28.35
N ALA A 119 -1.44 -6.77 -29.27
CA ALA A 119 -0.94 -8.12 -29.01
C ALA A 119 0.58 -8.15 -28.75
N ASP A 120 1.31 -7.21 -29.36
CA ASP A 120 2.76 -7.07 -29.20
C ASP A 120 3.15 -6.58 -27.80
N ASP A 121 2.36 -5.67 -27.19
CA ASP A 121 2.63 -5.12 -25.85
C ASP A 121 2.59 -6.18 -24.75
N PHE A 122 1.75 -7.20 -24.91
CA PHE A 122 1.60 -8.29 -23.94
C PHE A 122 2.83 -9.20 -23.88
N SER A 123 3.53 -9.36 -25.01
CA SER A 123 4.68 -10.27 -25.11
C SER A 123 5.98 -9.68 -24.56
N LYS A 124 6.06 -8.35 -24.39
CA LYS A 124 7.32 -7.61 -24.19
C LYS A 124 7.44 -6.85 -22.86
N SER A 125 6.38 -6.73 -22.06
CA SER A 125 6.38 -5.86 -20.88
C SER A 125 6.03 -6.59 -19.58
N SER A 126 6.81 -6.34 -18.53
CA SER A 126 6.52 -6.75 -17.15
C SER A 126 5.32 -5.97 -16.61
N SER A 127 4.12 -6.46 -16.99
CA SER A 127 2.77 -6.42 -16.41
C SER A 127 2.28 -5.25 -15.54
N TRP A 128 3.09 -4.55 -14.74
CA TRP A 128 2.63 -3.45 -13.87
C TRP A 128 2.75 -2.07 -14.53
N SER A 129 3.83 -1.85 -15.30
CA SER A 129 4.05 -0.56 -15.96
C SER A 129 3.01 -0.30 -17.05
N TRP A 130 2.64 -1.35 -17.79
CA TRP A 130 1.67 -1.25 -18.89
C TRP A 130 0.26 -0.90 -18.38
N TYR A 131 -0.18 -1.50 -17.26
CA TYR A 131 -1.51 -1.34 -16.70
C TYR A 131 -1.84 0.13 -16.38
N TYR A 132 -0.91 0.88 -15.78
CA TYR A 132 -1.11 2.29 -15.45
C TYR A 132 -0.79 3.27 -16.59
N GLN A 133 -0.17 2.81 -17.69
CA GLN A 133 0.26 3.68 -18.79
C GLN A 133 -0.66 3.65 -20.01
N ASN A 134 -1.49 2.61 -20.14
CA ASN A 134 -2.32 2.39 -21.33
C ASN A 134 -3.81 2.60 -21.11
N THR A 135 -4.18 3.24 -19.99
CA THR A 135 -5.57 3.51 -19.67
C THR A 135 -6.15 4.62 -20.53
N ILE A 136 -7.44 4.54 -20.76
CA ILE A 136 -8.28 5.56 -21.36
C ILE A 136 -9.35 5.90 -20.33
N ASN A 137 -9.68 7.18 -20.17
CA ASN A 137 -10.82 7.58 -19.35
C ASN A 137 -12.09 6.88 -19.86
N PRO A 138 -12.75 6.03 -19.06
CA PRO A 138 -13.93 5.31 -19.52
C PRO A 138 -15.08 6.24 -19.92
N LEU A 139 -15.19 7.42 -19.30
CA LEU A 139 -16.17 8.45 -19.69
C LEU A 139 -15.99 8.92 -21.13
N ASP A 140 -14.79 8.77 -21.71
CA ASP A 140 -14.53 9.13 -23.11
C ASP A 140 -15.13 8.12 -24.10
N LYS A 141 -15.61 6.99 -23.60
CA LYS A 141 -16.19 5.89 -24.39
C LYS A 141 -17.65 5.71 -24.10
N LEU A 142 -18.07 5.91 -22.86
CA LEU A 142 -19.43 5.70 -22.41
C LEU A 142 -20.36 6.81 -22.91
N GLN A 143 -21.57 6.41 -23.31
CA GLN A 143 -22.62 7.31 -23.77
C GLN A 143 -23.03 8.31 -22.68
N ASN A 144 -23.45 9.50 -23.09
CA ASN A 144 -23.93 10.51 -22.14
C ASN A 144 -25.16 10.01 -21.37
N LYS A 145 -25.12 10.06 -20.05
CA LYS A 145 -26.23 9.71 -19.15
C LYS A 145 -26.18 10.58 -17.91
N ASN A 146 -27.33 10.86 -17.31
CA ASN A 146 -27.40 11.55 -16.03
C ASN A 146 -27.09 10.55 -14.89
N ILE A 147 -25.89 10.64 -14.32
CA ILE A 147 -25.32 9.68 -13.36
C ILE A 147 -25.22 10.33 -11.98
N LEU A 148 -25.52 9.56 -10.93
CA LEU A 148 -25.26 9.97 -9.55
C LEU A 148 -23.79 9.75 -9.20
N TRP A 149 -23.10 10.82 -8.84
CA TRP A 149 -21.76 10.79 -8.28
C TRP A 149 -21.81 10.90 -6.77
N ALA A 150 -21.36 9.84 -6.10
CA ALA A 150 -21.35 9.69 -4.65
C ALA A 150 -19.94 9.33 -4.16
N THR A 151 -18.92 9.97 -4.74
CA THR A 151 -17.52 9.67 -4.45
C THR A 151 -17.05 10.18 -3.09
N GLY A 152 -17.74 11.16 -2.50
CA GLY A 152 -17.29 11.82 -1.28
C GLY A 152 -16.00 12.65 -1.45
N CYS A 153 -15.52 12.82 -2.69
CA CYS A 153 -14.30 13.55 -3.00
C CYS A 153 -14.60 14.94 -3.55
N SER A 154 -13.94 15.97 -3.02
CA SER A 154 -14.15 17.38 -3.42
C SER A 154 -13.61 17.72 -4.82
N TYR A 155 -12.70 16.90 -5.34
CA TYR A 155 -12.12 17.06 -6.68
C TYR A 155 -12.93 16.34 -7.77
N ASP A 156 -13.85 15.46 -7.36
CA ASP A 156 -14.73 14.74 -8.26
C ASP A 156 -16.08 15.45 -8.41
N PRO A 157 -16.83 15.20 -9.49
CA PRO A 157 -18.22 15.61 -9.56
C PRO A 157 -19.04 15.05 -8.39
N SER A 158 -20.09 15.76 -8.01
CA SER A 158 -21.01 15.34 -6.95
C SER A 158 -22.47 15.52 -7.37
N GLY A 159 -23.33 14.63 -6.87
CA GLY A 159 -24.75 14.65 -7.21
C GLY A 159 -25.04 14.11 -8.61
N LYS A 160 -26.22 14.43 -9.15
CA LYS A 160 -26.65 13.97 -10.47
C LYS A 160 -26.07 14.88 -11.55
N ILE A 161 -25.17 14.36 -12.38
CA ILE A 161 -24.54 15.09 -13.47
C ILE A 161 -24.55 14.29 -14.77
N ASN A 162 -24.62 14.99 -15.91
CA ASN A 162 -24.45 14.33 -17.20
C ASN A 162 -22.99 13.90 -17.37
N SER A 163 -22.77 12.61 -17.58
CA SER A 163 -21.45 11.98 -17.67
C SER A 163 -21.38 11.06 -18.87
N GLY A 164 -20.21 11.00 -19.50
CA GLY A 164 -19.99 10.27 -20.75
C GLY A 164 -20.04 11.20 -21.97
N ASN A 165 -19.11 11.00 -22.91
CA ASN A 165 -19.03 11.73 -24.18
C ASN A 165 -18.90 10.81 -25.40
N GLY A 166 -18.96 9.49 -25.20
CA GLY A 166 -18.79 8.49 -26.25
C GLY A 166 -20.11 7.85 -26.70
N SER A 167 -20.02 6.62 -27.19
CA SER A 167 -21.15 5.88 -27.78
C SER A 167 -21.37 4.49 -27.18
N TRP A 168 -20.50 4.04 -26.28
CA TRP A 168 -20.61 2.73 -25.66
C TRP A 168 -21.75 2.72 -24.65
N SER A 169 -22.51 1.63 -24.65
CA SER A 169 -23.49 1.39 -23.59
C SER A 169 -22.79 1.25 -22.24
N TRP A 170 -23.46 1.68 -21.18
CA TRP A 170 -22.96 1.49 -19.83
C TRP A 170 -22.97 0.00 -19.45
N PRO A 171 -21.98 -0.47 -18.69
CA PRO A 171 -21.87 -1.89 -18.32
C PRO A 171 -22.91 -2.34 -17.29
N MET A 172 -23.65 -1.40 -16.69
CA MET A 172 -24.68 -1.64 -15.70
C MET A 172 -25.93 -0.80 -15.99
N ALA A 173 -27.12 -1.33 -15.67
CA ALA A 173 -28.38 -0.63 -15.84
C ALA A 173 -28.52 0.54 -14.85
N GLU A 174 -28.26 0.25 -13.58
CA GLU A 174 -28.20 1.21 -12.48
C GLU A 174 -26.75 1.59 -12.20
N ILE A 175 -26.51 2.90 -12.09
CA ILE A 175 -25.15 3.43 -12.08
C ILE A 175 -25.08 4.53 -11.03
N ARG A 176 -24.22 4.29 -10.05
CA ARG A 176 -23.71 5.30 -9.13
C ARG A 176 -22.20 5.20 -9.11
N ILE A 177 -21.52 6.30 -9.37
CA ILE A 177 -20.05 6.35 -9.37
C ILE A 177 -19.56 6.64 -7.95
N THR A 178 -18.68 5.78 -7.46
CA THR A 178 -18.07 5.87 -6.12
C THR A 178 -16.60 6.26 -6.16
N GLN A 179 -15.92 6.09 -7.30
CA GLN A 179 -14.58 6.61 -7.52
C GLN A 179 -14.34 6.95 -9.00
N ASN A 180 -13.72 8.10 -9.25
CA ASN A 180 -13.45 8.61 -10.60
C ASN A 180 -12.18 8.00 -11.22
N TYR A 181 -12.02 8.18 -12.52
CA TYR A 181 -10.77 7.92 -13.23
C TYR A 181 -9.76 9.06 -13.03
N GLY A 182 -8.48 8.72 -12.96
CA GLY A 182 -7.37 9.67 -13.05
C GLY A 182 -6.70 10.05 -11.73
N SER A 183 -5.83 11.05 -11.79
CA SER A 183 -4.93 11.46 -10.69
C SER A 183 -5.58 12.36 -9.64
N ASN A 184 -6.79 12.84 -9.87
CA ASN A 184 -7.44 13.83 -9.01
C ASN A 184 -8.43 13.20 -8.01
N THR A 185 -8.41 11.88 -7.79
CA THR A 185 -9.28 11.27 -6.78
C THR A 185 -8.67 11.41 -5.38
N CYS A 186 -9.52 11.56 -4.37
CA CYS A 186 -9.13 11.68 -2.97
C CYS A 186 -8.51 10.39 -2.40
N TYR A 187 -8.48 9.32 -3.18
CA TYR A 187 -8.05 7.98 -2.79
C TYR A 187 -6.69 7.59 -3.36
N ASN A 188 -6.12 8.40 -4.26
CA ASN A 188 -4.86 8.10 -4.94
C ASN A 188 -3.65 8.00 -4.00
N TRP A 189 -3.68 8.67 -2.84
CA TRP A 189 -2.64 8.53 -1.82
C TRP A 189 -2.51 7.09 -1.30
N MET A 190 -3.60 6.32 -1.27
CA MET A 190 -3.58 4.91 -0.89
C MET A 190 -2.85 4.03 -1.90
N TYR A 191 -2.71 4.51 -3.14
CA TYR A 191 -2.05 3.84 -4.25
C TYR A 191 -0.68 4.45 -4.58
N GLY A 192 -0.05 5.11 -3.62
CA GLY A 192 1.26 5.76 -3.81
C GLY A 192 1.20 6.96 -4.76
N GLY A 193 0.06 7.66 -4.83
CA GLY A 193 -0.16 8.81 -5.69
C GLY A 193 -0.45 8.46 -7.16
N LYS A 194 -0.60 7.17 -7.48
CA LYS A 194 -0.92 6.74 -8.84
C LYS A 194 -2.34 7.13 -9.22
N ALA A 195 -2.53 7.42 -10.50
CA ALA A 195 -3.85 7.64 -11.08
C ALA A 195 -4.72 6.39 -10.95
N HIS A 196 -6.00 6.60 -10.67
CA HIS A 196 -6.98 5.53 -10.71
C HIS A 196 -7.26 5.15 -12.18
N PRO A 197 -7.02 3.89 -12.60
CA PRO A 197 -7.06 3.51 -14.01
C PRO A 197 -8.48 3.21 -14.55
N ALA A 198 -9.51 3.36 -13.72
CA ALA A 198 -10.88 2.93 -14.01
C ALA A 198 -11.94 3.86 -13.39
N LEU A 199 -13.22 3.51 -13.57
CA LEU A 199 -14.34 4.01 -12.78
C LEU A 199 -14.82 2.92 -11.83
N ASP A 200 -15.09 3.27 -10.57
CA ASP A 200 -15.78 2.36 -9.65
C ASP A 200 -17.27 2.68 -9.64
N ILE A 201 -18.07 1.66 -9.92
CA ILE A 201 -19.51 1.76 -10.18
C ILE A 201 -20.26 0.78 -9.28
N VAL A 202 -21.36 1.23 -8.68
CA VAL A 202 -22.30 0.39 -7.90
C VAL A 202 -23.73 0.55 -8.40
N GLY A 203 -24.58 -0.43 -8.08
CA GLY A 203 -26.04 -0.36 -8.28
C GLY A 203 -26.72 0.63 -7.33
N ILE A 204 -27.99 0.96 -7.58
CA ILE A 204 -28.77 1.83 -6.67
C ILE A 204 -29.27 0.95 -5.52
N GLY A 205 -28.76 1.19 -4.31
CA GLY A 205 -29.15 0.45 -3.10
C GLY A 205 -28.07 -0.49 -2.56
N ASP A 206 -27.02 -0.75 -3.33
CA ASP A 206 -25.88 -1.56 -2.89
C ASP A 206 -24.84 -0.68 -2.17
N ILE A 207 -24.83 -0.73 -0.84
CA ILE A 207 -23.65 -0.49 0.04
C ILE A 207 -23.64 -1.62 1.05
#